data_AF-A0A1F1W2G2-F1
#
_entry.id   AF-A0A1F1W2G2-F1
#
_cell.length_a   1.000
_cell.length_b   1.000
_cell.length_c   1.000
_cell.angle_alpha   90.00
_cell.angle_beta   90.00
_cell.angle_gamma   90.00
#
_symmetry.space_group_name_H-M   'P 1'
#
loop_
_entity.id
_entity.type
_entity.pdbx_description
1 polymer ?
#
loop_
_entity_poly.entity_id
_entity_poly.type
_entity_poly.pdbx_seq_one_letter_code
_entity_poly.pdbx_strand_id
1 'polypeptide(L)'
;MTSLAPLPHETPASPRDLEIMRLQLGRDMRGVVSIARRCGCGRPAVVRTAPRLEDGTPFPTSLYLTLPWLTLELSRLEATGLMAELTERLESDEQLAAPYRAAHERYLARRAEIGEAEEVAHVSAGGMPTRVKCLHALAGQTLAEGPGVNPVGDEVLAMIDGAVPELVCRCQDEDPGTDPDEHGTDEAEEGR
;
A
#
# COMPACT_ATOMS: atom_id res chain seq x y z
N MET A 1 14.72 -21.80 3.98
CA MET A 1 14.18 -20.43 3.91
C MET A 1 13.17 -20.30 5.03
N THR A 2 13.42 -19.43 6.01
CA THR A 2 12.47 -19.22 7.10
C THR A 2 11.25 -18.51 6.51
N SER A 3 10.11 -19.20 6.47
CA SER A 3 8.84 -18.61 6.07
C SER A 3 8.53 -17.44 7.01
N LEU A 4 8.26 -16.25 6.45
CA LEU A 4 7.84 -15.11 7.25
C LEU A 4 6.47 -15.42 7.87
N ALA A 5 6.20 -14.83 9.04
CA ALA A 5 4.85 -14.84 9.57
C ALA A 5 3.86 -14.26 8.52
N PRO A 6 2.62 -14.76 8.44
CA PRO A 6 1.60 -14.21 7.56
C PRO A 6 1.41 -12.70 7.80
N LEU A 7 0.97 -11.98 6.76
CA LEU A 7 0.61 -10.58 6.90
C LEU A 7 -0.59 -10.43 7.87
N PRO A 8 -0.52 -9.55 8.87
CA PRO A 8 -1.51 -9.50 9.96
C PRO A 8 -2.92 -9.08 9.52
N HIS A 9 -3.06 -8.39 8.38
CA HIS A 9 -4.33 -7.83 7.91
C HIS A 9 -4.68 -8.22 6.48
N GLU A 10 -4.00 -9.21 5.91
CA GLU A 10 -4.19 -9.61 4.52
C GLU A 10 -5.56 -10.28 4.30
N THR A 11 -6.22 -9.87 3.22
CA THR A 11 -7.51 -10.42 2.79
C THR A 11 -7.53 -10.62 1.27
N PRO A 12 -8.35 -11.55 0.74
CA PRO A 12 -8.56 -11.67 -0.70
C PRO A 12 -9.05 -10.35 -1.32
N ALA A 13 -8.63 -10.09 -2.56
CA ALA A 13 -9.19 -9.00 -3.36
C ALA A 13 -10.52 -9.42 -3.99
N SER A 14 -11.50 -8.52 -3.98
CA SER A 14 -12.81 -8.70 -4.60
C SER A 14 -12.97 -7.85 -5.87
N PRO A 15 -13.97 -8.12 -6.73
CA PRO A 15 -14.28 -7.24 -7.86
C PRO A 15 -14.54 -5.79 -7.43
N ARG A 16 -15.24 -5.60 -6.31
CA ARG A 16 -15.49 -4.27 -5.72
C ARG A 16 -14.19 -3.57 -5.31
N ASP A 17 -13.20 -4.31 -4.82
CA ASP A 17 -11.89 -3.73 -4.52
C ASP A 17 -11.21 -3.18 -5.78
N LEU A 18 -11.33 -3.88 -6.93
CA LEU A 18 -10.76 -3.43 -8.21
C LEU A 18 -11.42 -2.13 -8.68
N GLU A 19 -12.74 -2.01 -8.55
CA GLU A 19 -13.49 -0.78 -8.85
C GLU A 19 -13.05 0.39 -7.95
N ILE A 20 -12.91 0.14 -6.65
CA ILE A 20 -12.43 1.16 -5.70
C ILE A 20 -11.00 1.58 -6.03
N MET A 21 -10.10 0.64 -6.33
CA MET A 21 -8.73 0.97 -6.70
C MET A 21 -8.67 1.78 -8.00
N ARG A 22 -9.54 1.50 -8.97
CA ARG A 22 -9.67 2.30 -10.20
C ARG A 22 -10.02 3.75 -9.89
N LEU A 23 -10.93 4.01 -8.94
CA LEU A 23 -11.27 5.35 -8.49
C LEU A 23 -10.13 6.02 -7.72
N GLN A 24 -9.49 5.28 -6.81
CA GLN A 24 -8.37 5.77 -6.00
C GLN A 24 -7.17 6.20 -6.86
N LEU A 25 -6.89 5.44 -7.93
CA LEU A 25 -5.70 5.64 -8.77
C LEU A 25 -5.98 6.37 -10.09
N GLY A 26 -7.25 6.52 -10.48
CA GLY A 26 -7.65 7.04 -11.79
C GLY A 26 -7.34 6.10 -12.95
N ARG A 27 -7.02 4.82 -12.69
CA ARG A 27 -6.66 3.79 -13.68
C ARG A 27 -6.84 2.40 -13.10
N ASP A 28 -7.01 1.39 -13.97
CA ASP A 28 -7.05 0.00 -13.54
C ASP A 28 -5.72 -0.45 -12.94
N MET A 29 -5.81 -1.21 -11.85
CA MET A 29 -4.65 -1.80 -11.19
C MET A 29 -4.36 -3.18 -11.78
N ARG A 30 -3.09 -3.43 -12.11
CA ARG A 30 -2.61 -4.70 -12.69
C ARG A 30 -1.89 -5.55 -11.65
N GLY A 31 -1.86 -6.86 -11.86
CA GLY A 31 -1.12 -7.80 -11.00
C GLY A 31 -1.62 -7.86 -9.56
N VAL A 32 -2.89 -7.57 -9.28
CA VAL A 32 -3.45 -7.61 -7.93
C VAL A 32 -3.48 -9.06 -7.41
N VAL A 33 -2.88 -9.31 -6.25
CA VAL A 33 -2.88 -10.62 -5.59
C VAL A 33 -3.83 -10.63 -4.39
N SER A 34 -3.71 -9.65 -3.51
CA SER A 34 -4.49 -9.54 -2.27
C SER A 34 -4.50 -8.10 -1.75
N ILE A 35 -5.33 -7.83 -0.75
CA ILE A 35 -5.32 -6.55 -0.02
C ILE A 35 -4.53 -6.76 1.28
N ALA A 36 -3.31 -6.21 1.33
CA ALA A 36 -2.41 -6.34 2.47
C ALA A 36 -2.82 -5.47 3.67
N ARG A 37 -3.51 -4.35 3.41
CA ARG A 37 -4.09 -3.49 4.43
C ARG A 37 -5.37 -2.82 3.91
N ARG A 38 -6.41 -2.81 4.74
CA ARG A 38 -7.64 -2.04 4.51
C ARG A 38 -7.66 -0.79 5.40
N CYS A 39 -8.32 0.26 4.91
CA CYS A 39 -8.72 1.41 5.71
C CYS A 39 -9.84 1.00 6.69
N GLY A 40 -10.12 1.82 7.72
CA GLY A 40 -11.21 1.56 8.67
C GLY A 40 -12.59 1.38 8.03
N CYS A 41 -12.84 1.98 6.86
CA CYS A 41 -14.07 1.77 6.07
C CYS A 41 -14.06 0.51 5.19
N GLY A 42 -13.00 -0.31 5.24
CA GLY A 42 -12.86 -1.54 4.45
C GLY A 42 -12.24 -1.35 3.05
N ARG A 43 -12.11 -0.11 2.54
CA ARG A 43 -11.49 0.16 1.23
C ARG A 43 -10.01 -0.25 1.21
N PRO A 44 -9.47 -0.70 0.07
CA PRO A 44 -8.04 -0.99 -0.09
C PRO A 44 -7.16 0.19 0.32
N ALA A 45 -6.16 -0.07 1.15
CA ALA A 45 -5.16 0.91 1.52
C ALA A 45 -3.78 0.51 1.01
N VAL A 46 -3.36 -0.74 1.24
CA VAL A 46 -2.16 -1.34 0.65
C VAL A 46 -2.55 -2.62 -0.07
N VAL A 47 -2.10 -2.73 -1.31
CA VAL A 47 -2.40 -3.84 -2.20
C VAL A 47 -1.13 -4.63 -2.41
N ARG A 48 -1.26 -5.96 -2.36
CA ARG A 48 -0.17 -6.86 -2.69
C ARG A 48 -0.20 -7.14 -4.19
N THR A 49 0.91 -6.88 -4.88
CA THR A 49 1.00 -7.00 -6.34
C THR A 49 2.03 -8.05 -6.76
N ALA A 50 1.71 -8.81 -7.80
CA ALA A 50 2.57 -9.82 -8.38
C ALA A 50 3.87 -9.18 -8.88
N PRO A 51 5.03 -9.86 -8.72
CA PRO A 51 6.32 -9.35 -9.17
C PRO A 51 6.47 -9.33 -10.69
N ARG A 52 5.52 -9.93 -11.41
CA ARG A 52 5.44 -9.93 -12.87
C ARG A 52 4.01 -9.67 -13.28
N LEU A 53 3.82 -8.74 -14.20
CA LEU A 53 2.51 -8.39 -14.77
C LEU A 53 2.09 -9.44 -15.81
N GLU A 54 0.83 -9.36 -16.24
CA GLU A 54 0.21 -10.29 -17.19
C GLU A 54 0.91 -10.29 -18.56
N ASP A 55 1.52 -9.16 -18.93
CA ASP A 55 2.31 -8.99 -20.16
C ASP A 55 3.78 -9.48 -20.01
N GLY A 56 4.14 -10.03 -18.84
CA GLY A 56 5.49 -10.50 -18.54
C GLY A 56 6.42 -9.42 -17.99
N THR A 57 6.01 -8.16 -17.92
CA THR A 57 6.85 -7.05 -17.43
C THR A 57 7.21 -7.25 -15.94
N PRO A 58 8.50 -7.16 -15.55
CA PRO A 58 8.89 -7.15 -14.15
C PRO A 58 8.32 -5.95 -13.39
N PHE A 59 7.76 -6.20 -12.21
CA PHE A 59 7.17 -5.17 -11.35
C PHE A 59 7.74 -5.28 -9.93
N PRO A 60 8.76 -4.48 -9.58
CA PRO A 60 9.49 -4.67 -8.32
C PRO A 60 8.65 -4.32 -7.07
N THR A 61 7.67 -3.43 -7.21
CA THR A 61 6.80 -3.03 -6.09
C THR A 61 5.73 -4.08 -5.86
N SER A 62 5.80 -4.81 -4.76
CA SER A 62 4.82 -5.82 -4.33
C SER A 62 3.89 -5.37 -3.21
N LEU A 63 4.13 -4.20 -2.61
CA LEU A 63 3.28 -3.57 -1.59
C LEU A 63 3.00 -2.13 -2.04
N TYR A 64 1.82 -1.92 -2.61
CA TYR A 64 1.45 -0.69 -3.31
C TYR A 64 0.38 0.06 -2.51
N LEU A 65 0.65 1.30 -2.11
CA LEU A 65 -0.30 2.15 -1.40
C LEU A 65 -1.31 2.78 -2.39
N THR A 66 -2.60 2.61 -2.12
CA THR A 66 -3.68 3.19 -2.94
C THR A 66 -4.56 4.20 -2.21
N LEU A 67 -4.43 4.33 -0.88
CA LEU A 67 -5.29 5.18 -0.06
C LEU A 67 -5.10 6.69 -0.37
N PRO A 68 -6.07 7.39 -1.00
CA PRO A 68 -5.80 8.69 -1.62
C PRO A 68 -5.31 9.78 -0.65
N TRP A 69 -5.95 9.89 0.51
CA TRP A 69 -5.56 10.91 1.49
C TRP A 69 -4.15 10.67 2.03
N LEU A 70 -3.78 9.41 2.29
CA LEU A 70 -2.45 9.08 2.81
C LEU A 70 -1.39 9.26 1.73
N THR A 71 -1.70 8.90 0.48
CA THR A 71 -0.84 9.18 -0.68
C THR A 71 -0.56 10.68 -0.79
N LEU A 72 -1.57 11.53 -0.60
CA LEU A 72 -1.42 12.98 -0.62
C LEU A 72 -0.52 13.50 0.51
N GLU A 73 -0.73 13.05 1.76
CA GLU A 73 0.11 13.47 2.89
C GLU A 73 1.57 13.03 2.72
N LEU A 74 1.80 11.81 2.23
CA LEU A 74 3.15 11.32 1.91
C LEU A 74 3.80 12.15 0.80
N SER A 75 3.07 12.52 -0.25
CA SER A 75 3.57 13.41 -1.29
C SER A 75 3.91 14.81 -0.76
N ARG A 76 3.16 15.32 0.23
CA ARG A 76 3.51 16.58 0.90
C ARG A 76 4.81 16.47 1.68
N LEU A 77 5.02 15.36 2.41
CA LEU A 77 6.29 15.10 3.09
C LEU A 77 7.45 14.91 2.12
N GLU A 78 7.25 14.24 0.99
CA GLU A 78 8.28 14.10 -0.05
C GLU A 78 8.72 15.47 -0.60
N ALA A 79 7.79 16.42 -0.70
CA ALA A 79 8.07 17.77 -1.18
C ALA A 79 8.85 18.66 -0.19
N THR A 80 8.98 18.26 1.08
CA THR A 80 9.73 19.06 2.08
C THR A 80 11.24 18.86 2.00
N GLY A 81 11.73 17.87 1.25
CA GLY A 81 13.14 17.47 1.23
C GLY A 81 13.47 16.31 2.18
N LEU A 82 12.50 15.81 2.93
CA LEU A 82 12.68 14.75 3.93
C LEU A 82 13.39 13.49 3.41
N MET A 83 13.16 13.11 2.14
CA MET A 83 13.83 11.93 1.55
C MET A 83 15.36 12.10 1.45
N ALA A 84 15.84 13.31 1.18
CA ALA A 84 17.26 13.59 1.13
C ALA A 84 17.87 13.52 2.54
N GLU A 85 17.21 14.14 3.53
CA GLU A 85 17.62 14.09 4.94
C GLU A 85 17.69 12.65 5.47
N LEU A 86 16.66 11.83 5.17
CA LEU A 86 16.64 10.42 5.55
C LEU A 86 17.74 9.62 4.85
N THR A 87 18.07 9.95 3.60
CA THR A 87 19.18 9.31 2.88
C THR A 87 20.53 9.65 3.52
N GLU A 88 20.78 10.91 3.87
CA GLU A 88 22.00 11.32 4.58
C GLU A 88 22.10 10.67 5.97
N ARG A 89 20.98 10.49 6.67
CA ARG A 89 20.93 9.74 7.92
C ARG A 89 21.28 8.27 7.73
N LEU A 90 20.82 7.62 6.66
CA LEU A 90 21.18 6.22 6.36
C LEU A 90 22.69 6.04 6.13
N GLU A 91 23.40 7.08 5.68
CA GLU A 91 24.85 7.03 5.48
C GLU A 91 25.64 7.19 6.79
N SER A 92 25.07 7.87 7.79
CA SER A 92 25.77 8.30 9.01
C SER A 92 25.29 7.62 10.30
N ASP A 93 24.06 7.08 10.30
CA ASP A 93 23.43 6.41 11.44
C ASP A 93 23.22 4.92 11.17
N GLU A 94 24.16 4.12 11.67
CA GLU A 94 24.12 2.66 11.54
C GLU A 94 22.93 2.03 12.31
N GLN A 95 22.39 2.71 13.33
CA GLN A 95 21.21 2.23 14.06
C GLN A 95 19.93 2.37 13.24
N LEU A 96 19.89 3.27 12.26
CA LEU A 96 18.84 3.36 11.25
C LEU A 96 19.14 2.44 10.05
N ALA A 97 20.39 2.43 9.58
CA ALA A 97 20.77 1.72 8.36
C ALA A 97 20.66 0.19 8.49
N ALA A 98 21.04 -0.38 9.64
CA ALA A 98 20.95 -1.82 9.87
C ALA A 98 19.51 -2.37 9.81
N PRO A 99 18.52 -1.83 10.56
CA PRO A 99 17.13 -2.26 10.42
C PRO A 99 16.52 -1.91 9.06
N TYR A 100 16.93 -0.84 8.39
CA TYR A 100 16.48 -0.54 7.02
C TYR A 100 16.99 -1.55 5.98
N ARG A 101 18.23 -2.07 6.14
CA ARG A 101 18.73 -3.23 5.37
C ARG A 101 17.93 -4.49 5.67
N ALA A 102 17.56 -4.73 6.93
CA ALA A 102 16.70 -5.86 7.28
C ALA A 102 15.29 -5.72 6.65
N ALA A 103 14.75 -4.51 6.59
CA ALA A 103 13.48 -4.21 5.91
C ALA A 103 13.53 -4.56 4.41
N HIS A 104 14.66 -4.27 3.76
CA HIS A 104 14.93 -4.64 2.36
C HIS A 104 14.90 -6.16 2.15
N GLU A 105 15.70 -6.91 2.90
CA GLU A 105 15.75 -8.37 2.79
C GLU A 105 14.38 -9.00 3.05
N ARG A 106 13.65 -8.47 4.05
CA ARG A 106 12.29 -8.89 4.35
C ARG A 106 11.32 -8.59 3.21
N TYR A 107 11.43 -7.43 2.56
CA TYR A 107 10.62 -7.08 1.39
C TYR A 107 10.82 -8.09 0.25
N LEU A 108 12.08 -8.45 -0.03
CA LEU A 108 12.42 -9.44 -1.05
C LEU A 108 11.80 -10.80 -0.72
N ALA A 109 11.96 -11.27 0.53
CA ALA A 109 11.37 -12.52 1.00
C ALA A 109 9.84 -12.49 0.91
N ARG A 110 9.19 -11.39 1.30
CA ARG A 110 7.73 -11.22 1.23
C ARG A 110 7.21 -11.25 -0.21
N ARG A 111 7.98 -10.69 -1.15
CA ARG A 111 7.64 -10.72 -2.58
C ARG A 111 7.80 -12.13 -3.16
N ALA A 112 8.82 -12.88 -2.76
CA ALA A 112 9.04 -14.24 -3.24
C ALA A 112 7.87 -15.20 -2.92
N GLU A 113 7.11 -14.94 -1.86
CA GLU A 113 5.89 -15.69 -1.52
C GLU A 113 4.78 -15.65 -2.60
N ILE A 114 4.77 -14.65 -3.48
CA ILE A 114 3.74 -14.45 -4.52
C ILE A 114 4.29 -14.58 -5.95
N GLY A 115 5.55 -14.97 -6.09
CA GLY A 115 6.19 -15.19 -7.38
C GLY A 115 7.59 -14.61 -7.44
N GLU A 116 8.21 -14.73 -8.63
CA GLU A 116 9.58 -14.32 -8.86
C GLU A 116 9.71 -13.48 -10.13
N ALA A 117 10.65 -12.55 -10.12
CA ALA A 117 11.10 -11.80 -11.29
C ALA A 117 12.60 -11.58 -11.17
N GLU A 118 13.37 -12.45 -11.83
CA GLU A 118 14.84 -12.51 -11.77
C GLU A 118 15.49 -11.15 -12.07
N GLU A 119 14.90 -10.41 -13.01
CA GLU A 119 15.35 -9.09 -13.47
C GLU A 119 15.39 -8.05 -12.34
N VAL A 120 14.57 -8.25 -11.31
CA VAL A 120 14.45 -7.36 -10.15
C VAL A 120 14.66 -8.10 -8.83
N ALA A 121 15.27 -9.30 -8.84
CA ALA A 121 15.40 -10.16 -7.67
C ALA A 121 16.08 -9.46 -6.47
N HIS A 122 17.07 -8.60 -6.74
CA HIS A 122 17.81 -7.82 -5.75
C HIS A 122 17.26 -6.39 -5.53
N VAL A 123 16.19 -6.02 -6.23
CA VAL A 123 15.60 -4.67 -6.17
C VAL A 123 14.32 -4.76 -5.35
N SER A 124 14.27 -4.12 -4.19
CA SER A 124 13.02 -3.94 -3.42
C SER A 124 12.27 -2.68 -3.88
N ALA A 125 11.55 -2.00 -2.99
CA ALA A 125 10.88 -0.73 -3.27
C ALA A 125 11.45 0.44 -2.46
N GLY A 126 11.01 1.67 -2.77
CA GLY A 126 11.31 2.87 -1.96
C GLY A 126 12.77 3.37 -2.00
N GLY A 127 13.64 2.77 -2.82
CA GLY A 127 15.07 3.11 -2.87
C GLY A 127 15.95 2.33 -1.89
N MET A 128 15.36 1.45 -1.08
CA MET A 128 16.07 0.53 -0.20
C MET A 128 17.19 -0.24 -0.92
N PRO A 129 18.25 -0.65 -0.19
CA PRO A 129 18.45 -0.43 1.25
C PRO A 129 19.34 0.79 1.59
N THR A 130 19.84 1.52 0.62
CA THR A 130 20.88 2.56 0.86
C THR A 130 20.37 3.99 0.74
N ARG A 131 19.14 4.19 0.29
CA ARG A 131 18.55 5.52 0.09
C ARG A 131 17.04 5.50 0.23
N VAL A 132 16.45 6.68 0.30
CA VAL A 132 15.01 6.88 0.30
C VAL A 132 14.62 7.62 -0.99
N LYS A 133 13.78 6.99 -1.81
CA LYS A 133 13.29 7.54 -3.10
C LYS A 133 11.79 7.74 -3.17
N CYS A 134 11.04 7.03 -2.34
CA CYS A 134 9.58 7.08 -2.36
C CYS A 134 9.05 6.62 -0.99
N LEU A 135 8.38 7.52 -0.29
CA LEU A 135 7.81 7.28 1.03
C LEU A 135 6.57 6.39 0.95
N HIS A 136 5.80 6.44 -0.15
CA HIS A 136 4.63 5.56 -0.35
C HIS A 136 4.97 4.08 -0.26
N ALA A 137 6.11 3.67 -0.82
CA ALA A 137 6.56 2.28 -0.78
C ALA A 137 6.95 1.84 0.64
N LEU A 138 7.64 2.70 1.40
CA LEU A 138 8.10 2.38 2.76
C LEU A 138 6.93 2.37 3.76
N ALA A 139 6.02 3.34 3.62
CA ALA A 139 4.75 3.36 4.34
C ALA A 139 3.90 2.14 4.01
N GLY A 140 3.83 1.75 2.73
CA GLY A 140 3.12 0.55 2.27
C GLY A 140 3.63 -0.72 2.93
N GLN A 141 4.94 -0.90 3.03
CA GLN A 141 5.53 -2.03 3.76
C GLN A 141 5.14 -2.05 5.23
N THR A 142 5.26 -0.90 5.90
CA THR A 142 4.96 -0.78 7.34
C THR A 142 3.49 -1.05 7.65
N LEU A 143 2.57 -0.52 6.83
CA LEU A 143 1.13 -0.73 7.00
C LEU A 143 0.70 -2.18 6.75
N ALA A 144 1.37 -2.86 5.81
CA ALA A 144 1.11 -4.25 5.47
C ALA A 144 1.67 -5.22 6.52
N GLU A 145 2.91 -5.02 6.96
CA GLU A 145 3.64 -5.97 7.80
C GLU A 145 3.58 -5.64 9.30
N GLY A 146 3.27 -4.40 9.66
CA GLY A 146 3.18 -3.90 11.02
C GLY A 146 4.36 -3.03 11.46
N PRO A 147 4.25 -2.37 12.63
CA PRO A 147 5.28 -1.49 13.17
C PRO A 147 6.62 -2.20 13.41
N GLY A 148 7.73 -1.49 13.24
CA GLY A 148 9.08 -1.97 13.46
C GLY A 148 9.68 -2.76 12.29
N VAL A 149 8.90 -2.98 11.22
CA VAL A 149 9.38 -3.69 10.01
C VAL A 149 10.23 -2.79 9.13
N ASN A 150 9.85 -1.52 8.98
CA ASN A 150 10.60 -0.55 8.20
C ASN A 150 10.72 0.75 9.00
N PRO A 151 11.91 1.04 9.58
CA PRO A 151 12.05 2.15 10.52
C PRO A 151 11.77 3.52 9.88
N VAL A 152 12.07 3.68 8.58
CA VAL A 152 11.74 4.91 7.86
C VAL A 152 10.23 5.02 7.61
N GLY A 153 9.58 3.91 7.26
CA GLY A 153 8.13 3.87 7.11
C GLY A 153 7.40 4.17 8.42
N ASP A 154 7.89 3.63 9.55
CA ASP A 154 7.39 3.93 10.90
C ASP A 154 7.52 5.43 11.23
N GLU A 155 8.72 6.00 11.03
CA GLU A 155 9.01 7.40 11.31
C GLU A 155 8.08 8.33 10.50
N VAL A 156 7.92 8.06 9.21
CA VAL A 156 7.11 8.87 8.30
C VAL A 156 5.62 8.76 8.61
N LEU A 157 5.11 7.56 8.91
CA LEU A 157 3.72 7.39 9.31
C LEU A 157 3.42 8.11 10.62
N ALA A 158 4.36 8.15 11.57
CA ALA A 158 4.21 8.89 12.82
C ALA A 158 4.11 10.41 12.64
N MET A 159 4.59 10.96 11.52
CA MET A 159 4.45 12.39 11.18
C MET A 159 3.06 12.74 10.64
N ILE A 160 2.25 11.74 10.26
CA ILE A 160 0.95 11.95 9.62
C ILE A 160 -0.16 11.67 10.63
N ASP A 161 -0.91 12.72 10.97
CA ASP A 161 -2.06 12.60 11.87
C ASP A 161 -3.08 11.57 11.35
N GLY A 162 -3.44 10.61 12.20
CA GLY A 162 -4.37 9.53 11.88
C GLY A 162 -3.78 8.36 11.08
N ALA A 163 -2.47 8.30 10.82
CA ALA A 163 -1.85 7.16 10.14
C ALA A 163 -1.51 5.99 11.09
N VAL A 164 -1.19 6.28 12.35
CA VAL A 164 -0.83 5.30 13.41
C VAL A 164 -1.37 5.77 14.78
N PRO A 165 -1.56 4.85 15.77
CA PRO A 165 -1.38 3.39 15.70
C PRO A 165 -2.48 2.68 14.89
N GLU A 166 -3.63 3.32 14.73
CA GLU A 166 -4.72 2.85 13.87
C GLU A 166 -4.90 3.80 12.69
N LEU A 167 -5.08 3.22 11.50
CA LEU A 167 -5.26 3.98 10.27
C LEU A 167 -6.67 4.56 10.21
N VAL A 168 -6.81 5.81 10.66
CA VAL A 168 -8.08 6.54 10.73
C VAL A 168 -8.65 6.71 9.33
N CYS A 169 -9.96 6.45 9.19
CA CYS A 169 -10.63 6.61 7.92
C CYS A 169 -10.85 8.09 7.59
N ARG A 170 -10.38 8.51 6.42
CA ARG A 170 -10.66 9.82 5.78
C ARG A 170 -11.08 9.66 4.32
N CYS A 171 -11.58 8.48 3.96
CA CYS A 171 -12.14 8.26 2.64
C CYS A 171 -13.41 9.09 2.48
N GLN A 172 -13.61 9.67 1.29
CA GLN A 172 -14.88 10.29 0.92
C GLN A 172 -15.93 9.20 0.66
N ASP A 173 -17.20 9.53 0.86
CA ASP A 173 -18.33 8.60 0.76
C ASP A 173 -18.78 8.29 -0.68
N GLU A 174 -17.95 8.58 -1.68
CA GLU A 174 -18.23 8.21 -3.07
C GLU A 174 -18.08 6.69 -3.22
N ASP A 175 -19.18 5.98 -3.00
CA ASP A 175 -19.29 4.53 -3.16
C ASP A 175 -19.74 4.21 -4.59
N PRO A 176 -18.98 3.43 -5.38
CA PRO A 176 -19.31 3.13 -6.78
C PRO A 176 -20.47 2.13 -6.96
N GLY A 177 -21.56 2.27 -6.20
CA GLY A 177 -22.67 1.33 -6.29
C GLY A 177 -23.95 1.74 -5.57
N THR A 178 -24.13 3.00 -5.19
CA THR A 178 -25.49 3.48 -4.84
C THR A 178 -26.11 4.05 -6.11
N ASP A 179 -26.81 3.21 -6.86
CA ASP A 179 -27.69 3.70 -7.92
C ASP A 179 -28.80 4.54 -7.24
N PRO A 180 -28.99 5.82 -7.58
CA PRO A 180 -30.04 6.64 -6.96
C PRO A 180 -31.46 6.18 -7.30
N ASP A 181 -31.62 5.27 -8.27
CA ASP A 181 -32.90 4.92 -8.90
C ASP A 181 -33.51 3.55 -8.49
N GLU A 182 -33.15 2.99 -7.34
CA GLU A 182 -33.82 1.79 -6.77
C GLU A 182 -34.80 2.08 -5.63
N HIS A 183 -35.39 3.29 -5.58
CA HIS A 183 -36.62 3.51 -4.81
C HIS A 183 -37.84 3.31 -5.72
N GLY A 184 -38.46 2.15 -5.55
CA GLY A 184 -39.59 1.68 -6.35
C GLY A 184 -40.78 2.65 -6.38
N THR A 185 -41.34 2.80 -7.58
CA THR A 185 -42.72 3.23 -7.75
C THR A 185 -43.63 2.04 -7.44
N ASP A 186 -44.06 1.95 -6.18
CA ASP A 186 -45.33 1.32 -5.84
C ASP A 186 -46.43 2.37 -6.08
N GLU A 187 -47.07 2.32 -7.25
CA GLU A 187 -48.34 3.01 -7.47
C GLU A 187 -49.41 2.00 -7.89
N ALA A 188 -50.38 1.89 -6.99
CA ALA A 188 -51.61 1.12 -7.02
C ALA A 188 -52.45 1.27 -8.30
N GLU A 189 -53.13 0.19 -8.69
CA GLU A 189 -54.42 0.29 -9.38
C GLU A 189 -55.36 -0.85 -8.96
N GLU A 190 -56.02 -0.67 -7.81
CA GLU A 190 -57.33 -1.26 -7.56
C GLU A 190 -58.41 -0.29 -8.06
N GLY A 191 -59.23 -0.74 -9.01
CA GLY A 191 -60.56 -0.17 -9.21
C GLY A 191 -61.02 -0.04 -10.67
N ARG A 192 -61.67 -1.08 -11.21
CA ARG A 192 -63.09 -1.02 -11.62
C ARG A 192 -63.65 -2.40 -11.99
#